data_AF-A0A535EUM9-F1
#
_entry.id   AF-A0A535EUM9-F1
#
_cell.length_a   1.000
_cell.length_b   1.000
_cell.length_c   1.000
_cell.angle_alpha   90.00
_cell.angle_beta   90.00
_cell.angle_gamma   90.00
#
_symmetry.space_group_name_H-M   'P 1'
#
loop_
_entity.id
_entity.type
_entity.pdbx_description
1 polymer ?
#
loop_
_entity_poly.entity_id
_entity_poly.type
_entity_poly.pdbx_seq_one_letter_code
_entity_poly.pdbx_strand_id
1 'polypeptide(L)' 'MDSRSHFSPFGLGPQETLAYRKRFRGMISVASKIPLKDRSVLSLLYTPGVAAPCLAIAKEPLTSFDYTLRGN' A
#
# COMPACT_ATOMS: atom_id res chain seq x y z
N MET A 1 18.82 -38.10 -5.25
CA MET A 1 18.24 -37.39 -6.40
C MET A 1 16.96 -36.75 -5.92
N ASP A 2 16.84 -35.45 -5.64
CA ASP A 2 17.69 -34.31 -5.95
C ASP A 2 17.53 -33.30 -4.79
N SER A 3 18.45 -33.36 -3.84
CA SER A 3 18.51 -32.47 -2.67
C SER A 3 19.23 -31.17 -3.06
N ARG A 4 18.61 -30.42 -3.99
CA ARG A 4 19.01 -29.03 -4.24
C ARG A 4 18.24 -28.14 -3.28
N SER A 5 18.83 -27.98 -2.10
CA SER A 5 18.56 -26.88 -1.18
C SER A 5 18.64 -25.57 -1.96
N HIS A 6 17.48 -25.07 -2.41
CA HIS A 6 17.35 -23.69 -2.83
C HIS A 6 17.43 -22.85 -1.56
N PHE A 7 18.66 -22.57 -1.15
CA PHE A 7 18.96 -21.62 -0.10
C PHE A 7 18.52 -20.24 -0.59
N SER A 8 17.42 -19.75 -0.04
CA SER A 8 17.16 -18.32 -0.03
C SER A 8 18.34 -17.66 0.72
N PRO A 9 18.96 -16.59 0.19
CA PRO A 9 20.02 -15.86 0.88
C PRO A 9 19.57 -15.25 2.22
N PHE A 10 18.28 -15.34 2.54
CA PHE A 10 17.64 -14.85 3.77
C PHE A 10 17.31 -15.97 4.78
N GLY A 11 17.73 -17.21 4.56
CA GLY A 11 17.53 -18.32 5.52
C GLY A 11 16.10 -18.89 5.59
N LEU A 12 15.14 -18.33 4.84
CA LEU A 12 13.76 -18.79 4.83
C LEU A 12 13.58 -20.03 3.95
N GLY A 13 13.25 -21.15 4.58
CA GLY A 13 12.88 -22.39 3.89
C GLY A 13 11.43 -22.41 3.38
N PRO A 14 11.05 -23.39 2.56
CA PRO A 14 9.68 -23.52 2.03
C PRO A 14 8.61 -23.56 3.14
N GLN A 15 8.86 -24.30 4.23
CA GLN A 15 7.90 -24.42 5.33
C GLN A 15 7.72 -23.12 6.10
N GLU A 16 8.81 -22.37 6.31
CA GLU A 16 8.76 -21.09 6.98
C GLU A 16 8.02 -20.05 6.13
N THR A 17 8.24 -20.07 4.81
CA THR A 17 7.48 -19.25 3.85
C THR A 17 5.97 -19.55 3.91
N LEU A 18 5.59 -20.83 3.96
CA LEU A 18 4.20 -21.24 4.09
C LEU A 18 3.60 -20.81 5.45
N ALA A 19 4.36 -20.94 6.54
CA ALA A 19 3.93 -20.50 7.86
C ALA A 19 3.71 -18.98 7.92
N TYR A 20 4.62 -18.17 7.36
CA TYR A 20 4.48 -16.71 7.27
C TYR A 20 3.23 -16.32 6.47
N ARG A 21 3.05 -16.90 5.28
CA ARG A 21 1.86 -16.64 4.45
C ARG A 21 0.56 -17.03 5.15
N LYS A 22 0.56 -18.14 5.89
CA LYS A 22 -0.60 -18.58 6.68
C LYS A 22 -0.89 -17.62 7.84
N ARG A 23 0.15 -17.15 8.54
CA ARG A 23 0.02 -16.21 9.66
C ARG A 23 -0.52 -14.85 9.22
N PHE A 24 0.03 -14.28 8.15
CA PHE A 24 -0.32 -12.95 7.66
C PHE A 24 -1.44 -12.95 6.62
N ARG A 25 -1.91 -14.12 6.19
CA ARG A 25 -2.95 -14.31 5.17
C ARG A 25 -2.67 -13.53 3.88
N GLY A 26 -1.41 -13.57 3.44
CA GLY A 26 -0.91 -12.73 2.36
C GLY A 26 0.39 -12.04 2.76
N MET A 27 0.94 -11.24 1.84
CA MET A 27 2.20 -10.51 2.05
C MET A 27 2.05 -9.00 1.84
N ILE A 28 0.96 -8.57 1.20
CA ILE A 28 0.69 -7.17 0.85
C ILE A 28 -0.66 -6.80 1.43
N SER A 29 -0.76 -5.56 1.92
CA SER A 29 -2.02 -4.97 2.37
C SER A 29 -2.15 -3.56 1.79
N VAL A 30 -3.39 -3.08 1.69
CA VAL A 30 -3.71 -1.68 1.39
C VAL A 30 -4.35 -1.09 2.64
N ALA A 31 -3.78 -0.01 3.15
CA ALA A 31 -4.26 0.68 4.33
C ALA A 31 -4.21 2.20 4.12
N SER A 32 -5.07 2.93 4.83
CA SER A 32 -5.03 4.39 4.82
C SER A 32 -3.71 4.89 5.42
N LYS A 33 -3.06 5.85 4.76
CA LYS A 33 -1.87 6.54 5.30
C LYS A 33 -2.22 7.47 6.47
N ILE A 34 -3.48 7.84 6.63
CA ILE A 34 -3.95 8.69 7.74
C ILE A 34 -5.02 7.99 8.60
N PRO A 35 -5.07 8.23 9.91
CA PRO A 35 -6.08 7.63 10.80
C PRO A 35 -7.50 8.15 10.51
N LEU A 36 -8.46 7.25 10.30
CA LEU A 36 -9.87 7.58 10.10
C LEU A 36 -10.62 7.62 11.44
N LYS A 37 -10.58 8.76 12.13
CA LYS A 37 -11.12 8.87 13.50
C LYS A 37 -12.57 9.36 13.57
N ASP A 38 -12.97 10.20 12.63
CA ASP A 38 -14.28 10.86 12.67
C ASP A 38 -14.72 11.32 11.27
N ARG A 39 -15.92 11.90 11.21
CA ARG A 39 -16.54 12.41 9.99
C ARG A 39 -15.74 13.53 9.33
N SER A 40 -15.04 14.37 10.09
CA SER A 40 -14.26 15.47 9.53
C SER A 40 -13.10 14.95 8.68
N VAL A 41 -12.42 13.89 9.15
CA VAL A 41 -11.36 13.23 8.38
C VAL A 41 -11.90 12.58 7.12
N LEU A 42 -13.06 11.93 7.20
CA LEU A 42 -13.71 11.36 6.01
C LEU A 42 -14.08 12.43 4.98
N SER A 43 -14.59 13.58 5.42
CA SER A 43 -14.91 14.70 4.54
C SER A 43 -13.68 15.35 3.90
N LEU A 44 -12.51 15.28 4.54
CA LEU A 44 -11.25 15.73 3.95
C LEU A 44 -10.75 14.77 2.86
N LEU A 45 -10.79 13.46 3.13
CA LEU A 45 -10.30 12.43 2.21
C LEU A 45 -11.21 12.17 1.02
N TYR A 46 -12.51 12.38 1.22
CA TYR A 46 -13.54 12.15 0.22
C TYR A 46 -14.32 13.45 -0.02
N THR A 47 -15.57 13.36 -0.43
CA THR A 47 -16.40 14.54 -0.64
C THR A 47 -16.63 15.31 0.67
N PRO A 48 -16.44 16.64 0.70
CA PRO A 48 -16.06 17.52 -0.41
C PRO A 48 -14.54 17.74 -0.62
N GLY A 49 -13.68 17.38 0.33
CA GLY A 49 -12.25 17.70 0.34
C GLY A 49 -11.45 17.17 -0.86
N VAL A 50 -11.80 16.00 -1.39
CA VAL A 50 -11.14 15.38 -2.56
C VAL A 50 -11.20 16.25 -3.82
N ALA A 51 -12.14 17.20 -3.90
CA ALA A 51 -12.27 18.08 -5.05
C ALA A 51 -11.02 18.96 -5.27
N ALA A 52 -10.37 19.42 -4.20
CA ALA A 52 -9.21 20.31 -4.28
C ALA A 52 -8.02 19.68 -5.04
N PRO A 53 -7.52 18.47 -4.68
CA PRO A 53 -6.46 17.85 -5.46
C PRO A 53 -6.91 17.47 -6.87
N CYS A 54 -8.18 17.08 -7.09
CA CYS A 54 -8.69 16.80 -8.43
C CYS A 54 -8.61 18.04 -9.35
N LEU A 55 -9.04 19.20 -8.86
CA LEU A 55 -8.97 20.45 -9.64
C LEU A 55 -7.53 20.91 -9.88
N ALA A 56 -6.64 20.73 -8.90
CA ALA A 56 -5.22 21.03 -9.06
C ALA A 56 -4.58 20.17 -10.16
N ILE A 57 -4.85 18.86 -10.17
CA ILE A 57 -4.34 17.92 -11.18
C ILE A 57 -4.96 18.19 -12.55
N ALA A 58 -6.24 18.56 -12.62
CA ALA A 58 -6.88 18.93 -13.87
C ALA A 58 -6.23 20.18 -14.50
N LYS A 59 -5.77 21.13 -13.68
CA LYS A 59 -5.07 22.34 -14.13
C LYS A 59 -3.60 22.06 -14.50
N GLU A 60 -2.90 21.28 -13.69
CA GLU A 60 -1.49 20.94 -13.88
C GLU A 60 -1.28 19.43 -13.61
N PRO A 61 -1.29 18.59 -14.67
CA PRO A 61 -1.28 17.12 -14.53
C PRO A 61 -0.08 16.56 -13.75
N LEU A 62 1.06 17.26 -13.77
CA LEU A 62 2.26 16.79 -13.06
C LEU A 62 2.13 16.89 -11.53
N THR A 63 1.22 17.72 -11.00
CA THR A 63 0.94 17.76 -9.56
C THR A 63 0.32 16.47 -9.01
N SER A 64 -0.05 15.52 -9.89
CA SER A 64 -0.43 14.17 -9.47
C SER A 64 0.68 13.43 -8.73
N PHE A 65 1.95 13.77 -8.97
CA PHE A 65 3.08 13.21 -8.20
C PHE A 65 3.14 13.77 -6.77
N ASP A 66 2.66 15.00 -6.54
CA ASP A 66 2.65 15.63 -5.21
C ASP A 66 1.48 15.15 -4.35
N TYR A 67 0.28 15.07 -4.96
CA TYR A 67 -0.97 14.88 -4.22
C TYR A 67 -1.50 13.45 -4.21
N THR A 68 -0.81 12.49 -4.85
CA THR A 68 -1.27 11.10 -4.90
C THR A 68 -0.15 10.11 -4.59
N LEU A 69 -0.51 8.83 -4.49
CA LEU A 69 0.45 7.74 -4.31
C LEU A 69 1.46 7.59 -5.46
N ARG A 70 1.25 8.27 -6.60
CA ARG A 70 2.10 8.21 -7.79
C ARG A 70 3.55 8.66 -7.53
N GLY A 71 3.76 9.57 -6.57
CA GLY A 71 5.09 10.09 -6.23
C GLY A 71 5.94 9.23 -5.29
N ASN A 72 5.44 8.07 -4.85
CA ASN A 72 6.13 7.18 -3.91
C ASN A 72 6.83 6.02 -4.62
#